data_AF-A0AAD6TNY5-F1
#
_entry.id   AF-A0AAD6TNY5-F1
#
_cell.length_a   1.000
_cell.length_b   1.000
_cell.length_c   1.000
_cell.angle_alpha   90.00
_cell.angle_beta   90.00
_cell.angle_gamma   90.00
#
_symmetry.space_group_name_H-M   'P 1'
#
loop_
_entity.id
_entity.type
_entity.pdbx_description
1 polymer ?
#
loop_
_entity_poly.entity_id
_entity_poly.type
_entity_poly.pdbx_seq_one_letter_code
_entity_poly.pdbx_strand_id
1 'polypeptide(L)'
;MIGCGLMSDISEALSIAKGNTDSFGGISIIFAGDFSQLPPVGQKRLYSNLMRPGMTAETRPKQKVVFGKLLWLTFQTVVLLTESKRQSGPENFRFLALLGCLREGRCTDSDYYFHW
;
A
#
# COMPACT_ATOMS: atom_id res chain seq x y z
N MET A 1 -3.03 -4.13 -5.85
CA MET A 1 -1.91 -3.72 -4.96
C MET A 1 -0.63 -3.67 -5.74
N ILE A 2 0.25 -2.76 -5.33
CA ILE A 2 1.64 -2.70 -5.75
C ILE A 2 2.51 -3.46 -4.74
N GLY A 3 3.37 -4.36 -5.23
CA GLY A 3 4.43 -4.98 -4.44
C GLY A 3 5.79 -4.33 -4.69
N CYS A 4 6.78 -4.65 -3.85
CA CYS A 4 8.12 -4.06 -3.96
C CYS A 4 8.80 -4.34 -5.31
N GLY A 5 8.62 -5.54 -5.88
CA GLY A 5 9.20 -5.87 -7.19
C GLY A 5 8.68 -4.94 -8.28
N LEU A 6 7.35 -4.83 -8.41
CA LEU A 6 6.70 -3.94 -9.37
C LEU A 6 7.08 -2.46 -9.15
N MET A 7 7.23 -2.01 -7.91
CA MET A 7 7.69 -0.67 -7.58
C MET A 7 9.09 -0.39 -8.15
N SER A 8 10.01 -1.35 -8.01
CA SER A 8 11.34 -1.26 -8.59
C SER A 8 11.29 -1.25 -10.12
N ASP A 9 10.43 -2.08 -10.73
CA ASP A 9 10.26 -2.15 -12.18
C ASP A 9 9.74 -0.82 -12.75
N ILE A 10 8.78 -0.19 -12.09
CA ILE A 10 8.24 1.12 -12.48
C ILE A 10 9.34 2.18 -12.44
N SER A 11 10.11 2.25 -11.35
CA SER A 11 11.20 3.23 -11.25
C SER A 11 12.26 2.99 -12.33
N GLU A 12 12.67 1.74 -12.55
CA GLU A 12 13.66 1.37 -13.58
C GLU A 12 13.16 1.79 -14.97
N ALA A 13 11.91 1.46 -15.33
CA ALA A 13 11.33 1.82 -16.62
C ALA A 13 11.27 3.35 -16.83
N LEU A 14 10.89 4.11 -15.80
CA LEU A 14 10.85 5.57 -15.88
C LEU A 14 12.24 6.19 -15.98
N SER A 15 13.21 5.68 -15.22
CA SER A 15 14.60 6.15 -15.31
C SER A 15 15.18 5.95 -16.70
N ILE A 16 14.94 4.80 -17.33
CA ILE A 16 15.35 4.52 -18.71
C ILE A 16 14.65 5.47 -19.68
N ALA A 17 13.32 5.59 -19.60
CA ALA A 17 12.54 6.42 -20.52
C ALA A 17 12.89 7.92 -20.43
N LYS A 18 13.30 8.39 -19.25
CA LYS A 18 13.65 9.79 -19.00
C LYS A 18 15.14 10.08 -19.18
N GLY A 19 15.98 9.06 -19.34
CA GLY A 19 17.43 9.22 -19.29
C GLY A 19 17.93 9.82 -17.98
N ASN A 20 17.20 9.60 -16.88
CA ASN A 20 17.50 10.15 -15.56
C ASN A 20 17.55 9.02 -14.53
N THR A 21 18.65 8.90 -13.80
CA THR A 21 18.87 7.87 -12.78
C THR A 21 18.24 8.17 -11.42
N ASP A 22 17.67 9.36 -11.24
CA ASP A 22 16.88 9.68 -10.05
C ASP A 22 15.71 8.72 -9.89
N SER A 23 15.21 8.61 -8.66
CA SER A 23 14.02 7.79 -8.35
C SER A 23 12.87 8.15 -9.30
N PHE A 24 12.27 7.15 -9.93
CA PHE A 24 11.21 7.31 -10.94
C PHE A 24 11.59 8.20 -12.14
N GLY A 25 12.88 8.29 -12.49
CA GLY A 25 13.33 9.18 -13.56
C GLY A 25 13.11 10.67 -13.26
N GLY A 26 13.07 11.04 -11.98
CA GLY A 26 12.91 12.41 -11.51
C GLY A 26 11.49 12.95 -11.61
N ILE A 27 10.48 12.11 -11.83
CA ILE A 27 9.07 12.55 -11.87
C ILE A 27 8.43 12.49 -10.49
N SER A 28 7.48 13.38 -10.24
CA SER A 28 6.65 13.33 -9.04
C SER A 28 5.68 12.14 -9.08
N ILE A 29 5.64 11.36 -8.00
CA ILE A 29 4.77 10.19 -7.87
C ILE A 29 3.77 10.42 -6.73
N ILE A 30 2.50 10.14 -7.01
CA ILE A 30 1.43 10.13 -6.00
C ILE A 30 0.86 8.72 -5.94
N PHE A 31 0.93 8.10 -4.76
CA PHE A 31 0.21 6.87 -4.46
C PHE A 31 -1.13 7.19 -3.82
N ALA A 32 -2.19 6.56 -4.33
CA ALA A 32 -3.51 6.58 -3.72
C ALA A 32 -4.00 5.15 -3.59
N GLY A 33 -4.59 4.82 -2.44
CA GLY A 33 -5.08 3.48 -2.18
C GLY A 33 -5.31 3.24 -0.70
N ASP A 34 -5.50 1.97 -0.38
CA ASP A 34 -5.93 1.53 0.93
C ASP A 34 -5.22 0.22 1.31
N PHE A 35 -4.49 0.24 2.42
CA PHE A 35 -3.73 -0.93 2.90
C PHE A 35 -4.58 -2.01 3.59
N SER A 36 -5.83 -1.70 3.96
CA SER A 36 -6.79 -2.67 4.48
C SER A 36 -7.45 -3.52 3.38
N GLN A 37 -7.20 -3.18 2.10
CA GLN A 37 -7.60 -4.05 0.99
C GLN A 37 -6.69 -5.29 0.91
N LEU A 38 -6.94 -6.13 -0.08
CA LEU A 38 -6.15 -7.34 -0.32
C LEU A 38 -4.64 -7.02 -0.36
N PRO A 39 -3.74 -7.98 -0.20
CA PRO A 39 -2.31 -7.79 -0.49
C PRO A 39 -1.98 -8.07 -1.97
N PRO A 40 -0.81 -7.61 -2.47
CA PRO A 40 -0.36 -8.00 -3.81
C PRO A 40 -0.14 -9.51 -3.85
N VAL A 41 -0.71 -10.17 -4.87
CA VAL A 41 -0.64 -11.62 -5.03
C VAL A 41 0.79 -12.03 -5.37
N GLY A 42 1.36 -12.96 -4.60
CA GLY A 42 2.69 -13.51 -4.86
C GLY A 42 3.87 -12.53 -4.68
N GLN A 43 3.64 -11.32 -4.17
CA GLN A 43 4.69 -10.30 -4.01
C GLN A 43 4.82 -9.80 -2.57
N LYS A 44 5.99 -9.23 -2.24
CA LYS A 44 6.19 -8.54 -0.96
C LYS A 44 5.47 -7.20 -0.96
N ARG A 45 4.72 -6.93 0.12
CA ARG A 45 3.98 -5.68 0.35
C ARG A 45 4.95 -4.52 0.61
N LEU A 46 4.65 -3.34 0.10
CA LEU A 46 5.44 -2.11 0.36
C LEU A 46 5.49 -1.78 1.86
N TYR A 47 4.43 -2.05 2.61
CA TYR A 47 4.34 -1.80 4.05
C TYR A 47 4.79 -3.00 4.91
N SER A 48 5.42 -4.03 4.33
CA SER A 48 5.98 -5.15 5.10
C SER A 48 7.38 -4.84 5.66
N ASN A 49 7.77 -5.49 6.76
CA ASN A 49 9.12 -5.40 7.31
C ASN A 49 10.12 -6.12 6.39
N LEU A 50 11.17 -5.41 5.96
CA LEU A 50 12.25 -5.96 5.12
C LEU A 50 13.18 -6.90 5.85
N MET A 51 13.50 -6.53 7.09
CA MET A 51 14.67 -7.01 7.78
C MET A 51 14.25 -8.15 8.70
N ARG A 52 14.11 -9.35 8.15
CA ARG A 52 14.31 -10.54 8.98
C ARG A 52 15.79 -10.88 8.95
N PRO A 53 16.42 -11.18 10.10
CA PRO A 53 17.79 -11.69 10.13
C PRO A 53 17.94 -12.85 9.12
N GLY A 54 18.96 -12.78 8.25
CA GLY A 54 19.20 -13.78 7.19
C GLY A 54 18.56 -13.49 5.83
N MET A 55 17.85 -12.36 5.63
CA MET A 55 17.45 -11.95 4.28
C MET A 55 18.63 -11.36 3.51
N THR A 56 19.17 -12.14 2.59
CA THR A 56 20.27 -11.73 1.69
C THR A 56 19.73 -11.31 0.32
N ALA A 57 20.26 -10.23 -0.25
CA ALA A 57 19.90 -9.71 -1.58
C ALA A 57 20.77 -10.33 -2.69
N GLU A 58 20.98 -11.64 -2.63
CA GLU A 58 21.93 -12.36 -3.49
C GLU A 58 21.43 -12.53 -4.93
N THR A 59 20.12 -12.50 -5.15
CA THR A 59 19.53 -12.70 -6.47
C THR A 59 18.85 -11.42 -6.96
N ARG A 60 18.83 -11.21 -8.29
CA ARG A 60 18.19 -10.04 -8.90
C ARG A 60 16.73 -9.82 -8.46
N PRO A 61 15.86 -10.85 -8.34
CA PRO A 61 14.51 -10.66 -7.82
C PRO A 61 14.48 -10.17 -6.36
N LYS A 62 15.39 -10.67 -5.50
CA LYS A 62 15.50 -10.22 -4.12
C LYS A 62 16.02 -8.78 -4.04
N GLN A 63 16.98 -8.41 -4.90
CA GLN A 63 17.47 -7.04 -5.01
C GLN A 63 16.33 -6.09 -5.39
N LYS A 64 15.50 -6.43 -6.39
CA LYS A 64 14.32 -5.63 -6.77
C LYS A 64 13.36 -5.42 -5.60
N VAL A 65 13.14 -6.44 -4.78
CA VAL A 65 12.31 -6.31 -3.57
C VAL A 65 12.92 -5.31 -2.58
N VAL A 66 14.24 -5.35 -2.37
CA VAL A 66 14.93 -4.40 -1.49
C VAL A 66 14.85 -2.99 -2.06
N PHE A 67 15.20 -2.79 -3.34
CA PHE A 67 15.13 -1.48 -4.00
C PHE A 67 13.73 -0.89 -3.97
N GLY A 68 12.70 -1.64 -4.35
CA GLY A 68 11.32 -1.16 -4.32
C GLY A 68 10.86 -0.72 -2.93
N LYS A 69 11.39 -1.34 -1.87
CA LYS A 69 11.08 -0.91 -0.52
C LYS A 69 11.92 0.29 -0.05
N LEU A 70 13.18 0.39 -0.47
CA LEU A 70 13.95 1.61 -0.26
C LEU A 70 13.26 2.81 -0.92
N LEU A 71 12.78 2.64 -2.16
CA LEU A 71 11.93 3.63 -2.83
C LEU A 71 10.65 3.96 -2.04
N TRP A 72 9.99 2.95 -1.46
CA TRP A 72 8.83 3.23 -0.59
C TRP A 72 9.18 4.07 0.64
N LEU A 73 10.36 3.88 1.22
CA LEU A 73 10.81 4.63 2.39
C LEU A 73 11.22 6.07 2.07
N THR A 74 11.37 6.45 0.79
CA THR A 74 11.65 7.85 0.42
C THR A 74 10.42 8.75 0.46
N PHE A 75 9.21 8.18 0.55
CA PHE A 75 7.97 8.96 0.65
C PHE A 75 7.84 9.55 2.05
N GLN A 76 7.84 10.87 2.14
CA GLN A 76 7.81 11.61 3.41
C GLN A 76 6.42 12.15 3.75
N THR A 77 5.55 12.28 2.75
CA THR A 77 4.22 12.87 2.91
C THR A 77 3.16 11.79 2.83
N VAL A 78 2.31 11.73 3.87
CA VAL A 78 1.14 10.85 3.92
C VAL A 78 -0.09 11.71 4.17
N VAL A 79 -1.12 11.55 3.35
CA VAL A 79 -2.41 12.22 3.51
C VAL A 79 -3.46 11.15 3.79
N LEU A 80 -4.12 11.23 4.95
CA LEU A 80 -5.21 10.33 5.31
C LEU A 80 -6.55 11.02 5.02
N LEU A 81 -7.35 10.42 4.13
CA LEU A 81 -8.74 10.82 3.93
C LEU A 81 -9.61 10.10 4.97
N THR A 82 -10.38 10.86 5.75
CA THR A 82 -11.18 10.34 6.87
C THR A 82 -12.67 10.25 6.57
N GLU A 83 -13.13 10.86 5.48
CA GLU A 83 -14.55 10.91 5.13
C GLU A 83 -14.86 10.00 3.92
N SER A 84 -15.78 9.05 4.10
CA SER A 84 -16.33 8.25 3.00
C SER A 84 -17.51 8.97 2.36
N LYS A 85 -17.40 9.27 1.06
CA LYS A 85 -18.52 9.83 0.27
C LYS A 85 -19.42 8.75 -0.34
N ARG A 86 -19.00 7.48 -0.33
CA ARG A 86 -19.74 6.37 -0.95
C ARG A 86 -20.98 5.99 -0.16
N GLN A 87 -20.83 5.82 1.16
CA GLN A 87 -21.93 5.59 2.10
C GLN A 87 -22.14 6.86 2.91
N SER A 88 -22.68 7.90 2.27
CA SER A 88 -22.94 9.20 2.91
C SER A 88 -24.35 9.28 3.48
N GLY A 89 -24.63 10.31 4.27
CA GLY A 89 -25.94 10.52 4.89
C GLY A 89 -26.08 9.89 6.29
N PRO A 90 -26.92 10.47 7.16
CA PRO A 90 -27.10 10.01 8.54
C PRO A 90 -27.61 8.56 8.63
N GLU A 91 -28.36 8.09 7.64
CA GLU A 91 -28.88 6.73 7.54
C GLU A 91 -27.76 5.68 7.47
N ASN A 92 -26.59 6.04 6.95
CA ASN A 92 -25.45 5.15 6.77
C ASN A 92 -24.49 5.14 7.98
N PHE A 93 -24.75 5.93 9.04
CA PHE A 93 -23.85 6.07 10.18
C PHE A 93 -23.44 4.71 10.79
N ARG A 94 -24.41 3.82 11.02
CA ARG A 94 -24.15 2.49 11.59
C ARG A 94 -23.37 1.60 10.63
N PHE A 95 -23.65 1.67 9.33
CA PHE A 95 -22.93 0.88 8.34
C PHE A 95 -21.49 1.36 8.16
N LEU A 96 -21.25 2.68 8.18
CA LEU A 96 -19.89 3.24 8.19
C LEU A 96 -19.10 2.79 9.42
N ALA A 97 -19.73 2.78 10.60
CA ALA A 97 -19.10 2.27 11.83
C ALA A 97 -18.71 0.79 11.68
N LEU A 98 -19.61 -0.06 11.18
CA LEU A 98 -19.35 -1.47 10.89
C LEU A 98 -18.17 -1.65 9.92
N LEU A 99 -18.15 -0.91 8.81
CA LEU A 99 -17.06 -0.95 7.83
C LEU A 99 -15.73 -0.53 8.45
N GLY A 100 -15.73 0.44 9.37
CA GLY A 100 -14.55 0.85 10.15
C GLY A 100 -14.03 -0.29 11.04
N CYS A 101 -14.93 -0.99 11.75
CA CYS A 101 -14.56 -2.15 12.55
C CYS A 101 -13.98 -3.29 11.67
N LEU A 102 -14.61 -3.59 10.54
CA LEU A 102 -14.14 -4.61 9.58
C LEU A 102 -12.75 -4.27 9.04
N ARG A 103 -12.53 -3.00 8.69
CA ARG A 103 -11.25 -2.48 8.17
C ARG A 103 -10.08 -2.71 9.13
N GLU A 104 -10.33 -2.57 10.42
CA GLU A 104 -9.33 -2.66 11.49
C GLU A 104 -9.27 -4.04 12.15
N GLY A 105 -10.19 -4.94 11.80
CA GLY A 105 -10.31 -6.25 12.44
C GLY A 105 -10.77 -6.19 13.90
N ARG A 106 -11.59 -5.18 14.24
CA ARG A 106 -12.11 -4.93 15.60
C ARG A 106 -13.61 -5.21 15.75
N CYS A 107 -14.16 -6.06 14.90
CA CYS A 107 -15.58 -6.42 14.96
C CYS A 107 -15.94 -7.07 16.30
N THR A 108 -17.13 -6.74 16.77
CA THR A 108 -17.76 -7.25 17.99
C THR A 108 -19.00 -8.07 17.63
N ASP A 109 -19.59 -8.76 18.62
CA ASP A 109 -20.86 -9.48 18.39
C ASP A 109 -21.98 -8.53 17.92
N SER A 110 -21.97 -7.28 18.38
CA SER A 110 -22.94 -6.26 17.95
C SER A 110 -22.85 -5.93 16.45
N ASP A 111 -21.65 -6.06 15.87
CA ASP A 111 -21.41 -5.87 14.44
C ASP A 111 -21.93 -7.06 13.62
N TYR A 112 -21.90 -8.28 14.19
CA TYR A 112 -22.41 -9.50 13.55
C TYR A 112 -23.93 -9.55 13.50
N TYR A 113 -24.59 -9.18 14.61
CA TYR A 113 -26.06 -9.16 14.69
C TYR A 113 -26.68 -7.92 14.02
N PHE A 114 -25.88 -7.13 13.30
CA PHE A 114 -26.38 -6.03 12.51
C PHE A 114 -27.26 -6.56 11.36
N HIS A 115 -28.52 -6.14 11.34
CA HIS A 115 -29.45 -6.39 10.23
C HIS A 115 -29.62 -5.10 9.41
N TRP A 116 -29.47 -5.25 8.09
CA TRP A 116 -29.54 -4.20 7.07
C TRP A 116 -30.97 -3.70 6.86
#